data_AF-A0A9N9KRG0-F1
#
_entry.id   AF-A0A9N9KRG0-F1
#
_cell.length_a   1.000
_cell.length_b   1.000
_cell.length_c   1.000
_cell.angle_alpha   90.00
_cell.angle_beta   90.00
_cell.angle_gamma   90.00
#
_symmetry.space_group_name_H-M   'P 1'
#
loop_
_entity.id
_entity.type
_entity.pdbx_description
1 polymer ?
#
loop_
_entity_poly.entity_id
_entity_poly.type
_entity_poly.pdbx_seq_one_letter_code
_entity_poly.pdbx_strand_id
1 'polypeptide(L)'
;MVEQDLAGLTSRVSTAMIVISVVAVALRFVARKWAKVSFGWDDWFALASLPFTVAISSSFYFAINHGYATPTGDTQYYYRIIYVNELLWFTSFLLTKFSVLFFYHRVFGTKDGLKITLYVIGAITLVWWFVIFFVAVFQCHPVTGSIAAPGSKCIKPLPFFYAQTIPNIITDFAILFTPMPILAQLKLKFTKKLGLCLIFAVGYFVPIISIVRIVYFVKLAHIKGKHSAYDTALSTIWSILETAFALVGACIPTLTIIVRRSFDLVSRTYSSVRSISGSSAKKSGGFQDISDKDEHKHNISGQSVELLNRERSLTSSQEMPQKPESTYNPGVQSFHNV
;
A
#
# COMPACT_ATOMS: atom_id res chain seq x y z
N MET A 1 12.88 -40.13 -7.92
CA MET A 1 13.88 -39.05 -7.70
C MET A 1 13.26 -37.68 -7.94
N VAL A 2 12.83 -37.32 -9.16
CA VAL A 2 12.23 -35.99 -9.46
C VAL A 2 11.05 -35.61 -8.56
N GLU A 3 10.13 -36.53 -8.25
CA GLU A 3 8.99 -36.24 -7.36
C GLU A 3 9.41 -36.04 -5.88
N GLN A 4 10.43 -36.75 -5.41
CA GLN A 4 10.96 -36.58 -4.05
C GLN A 4 11.71 -35.24 -3.91
N ASP A 5 12.46 -34.84 -4.93
CA ASP A 5 13.13 -33.54 -4.96
C ASP A 5 12.13 -32.39 -4.95
N LEU A 6 11.01 -32.52 -5.68
CA LEU A 6 9.96 -31.51 -5.74
C LEU A 6 9.18 -31.41 -4.43
N ALA A 7 8.93 -32.53 -3.76
CA ALA A 7 8.31 -32.56 -2.43
C ALA A 7 9.18 -31.83 -1.39
N GLY A 8 10.48 -32.12 -1.37
CA GLY A 8 11.46 -31.44 -0.51
C GLY A 8 11.60 -29.94 -0.84
N LEU A 9 11.53 -29.56 -2.12
CA LEU A 9 11.52 -28.16 -2.53
C LEU A 9 10.27 -27.45 -2.02
N THR A 10 9.09 -28.03 -2.20
CA THR A 10 7.82 -27.41 -1.81
C THR A 10 7.75 -27.19 -0.30
N SER A 11 8.23 -28.15 0.50
CA SER A 11 8.22 -28.03 1.96
C SER A 11 9.14 -26.90 2.46
N ARG A 12 10.34 -26.78 1.87
CA ARG A 12 11.29 -25.69 2.15
C ARG A 12 10.73 -24.32 1.76
N VAL A 13 10.15 -24.22 0.56
CA VAL A 13 9.54 -22.97 0.08
C VAL A 13 8.35 -22.57 0.96
N SER A 14 7.47 -23.51 1.31
CA SER A 14 6.32 -23.26 2.18
C SER A 14 6.76 -22.70 3.52
N THR A 15 7.75 -23.32 4.15
CA THR A 15 8.28 -22.89 5.45
C THR A 15 8.90 -21.50 5.36
N ALA A 16 9.74 -21.25 4.33
CA ALA A 16 10.36 -19.95 4.13
C ALA A 16 9.32 -18.84 3.92
N MET A 17 8.30 -19.09 3.09
CA MET A 17 7.26 -18.10 2.80
C MET A 17 6.37 -17.79 4.00
N ILE A 18 6.06 -18.79 4.84
CA ILE A 18 5.37 -18.57 6.12
C ILE A 18 6.20 -17.63 7.01
N VAL A 19 7.47 -17.95 7.23
CA VAL A 19 8.36 -17.15 8.09
C VAL A 19 8.47 -15.72 7.58
N ILE A 20 8.71 -15.55 6.27
CA ILE A 20 8.82 -14.22 5.66
C ILE A 20 7.51 -13.43 5.80
N SER A 21 6.35 -14.07 5.61
CA SER A 21 5.04 -13.42 5.74
C SER A 21 4.78 -12.96 7.17
N VAL A 22 5.05 -13.81 8.16
CA VAL A 22 4.89 -13.49 9.58
C VAL A 22 5.83 -12.35 9.97
N VAL A 23 7.09 -12.42 9.56
CA VAL A 23 8.08 -11.37 9.84
C VAL A 23 7.68 -10.05 9.18
N ALA A 24 7.19 -10.06 7.94
CA ALA A 24 6.76 -8.86 7.23
C ALA A 24 5.58 -8.16 7.95
N VAL A 25 4.57 -8.92 8.38
CA VAL A 25 3.44 -8.38 9.15
C VAL A 25 3.92 -7.88 10.52
N ALA A 26 4.74 -8.65 11.25
CA ALA A 26 5.28 -8.23 12.54
C ALA A 26 6.09 -6.93 12.41
N LEU A 27 6.98 -6.83 11.41
CA LEU A 27 7.73 -5.62 11.10
C LEU A 27 6.81 -4.44 10.81
N ARG A 28 5.68 -4.63 10.11
CA ARG A 28 4.69 -3.58 9.85
C ARG A 28 4.16 -2.99 11.16
N PHE A 29 3.77 -3.82 12.11
CA PHE A 29 3.26 -3.39 13.41
C PHE A 29 4.36 -2.74 14.28
N VAL A 30 5.55 -3.34 14.33
CA VAL A 30 6.70 -2.80 15.07
C VAL A 30 7.09 -1.43 14.53
N ALA A 31 7.16 -1.29 13.20
CA ALA A 31 7.43 -0.03 12.54
C ALA A 31 6.40 1.02 12.99
N ARG A 32 5.10 0.73 12.94
CA ARG A 32 4.06 1.69 13.36
C ARG A 32 4.17 2.10 14.82
N LYS A 33 4.44 1.14 15.69
CA LYS A 33 4.66 1.40 17.12
C LYS A 33 5.87 2.32 17.32
N TRP A 34 6.98 2.07 16.64
CA TRP A 34 8.17 2.92 16.69
C TRP A 34 7.93 4.32 16.13
N ALA A 35 7.14 4.43 15.06
CA ALA A 35 6.78 5.70 14.44
C ALA A 35 5.79 6.54 15.26
N LYS A 36 5.22 5.97 16.34
CA LYS A 36 4.09 6.55 17.10
C LYS A 36 2.90 6.91 16.19
N VAL A 37 2.63 6.07 15.20
CA VAL A 37 1.50 6.24 14.26
C VAL A 37 0.38 5.27 14.65
N SER A 38 -0.86 5.76 14.70
CA SER A 38 -2.03 4.92 15.00
C SER A 38 -2.20 3.77 14.01
N PHE A 39 -2.68 2.63 14.50
CA PHE A 39 -3.06 1.50 13.66
C PHE A 39 -4.26 1.88 12.78
N GLY A 40 -4.17 1.56 11.50
CA GLY A 40 -5.25 1.79 10.54
C GLY A 40 -5.94 0.49 10.16
N TRP A 41 -7.06 0.61 9.44
CA TRP A 41 -7.74 -0.53 8.81
C TRP A 41 -6.80 -1.32 7.89
N ASP A 42 -5.84 -0.64 7.27
CA ASP A 42 -4.83 -1.26 6.41
C ASP A 42 -3.97 -2.30 7.15
N ASP A 43 -3.72 -2.12 8.44
CA ASP A 43 -2.94 -3.06 9.26
C ASP A 43 -3.77 -4.28 9.66
N TRP A 44 -5.04 -4.06 9.98
CA TRP A 44 -5.98 -5.14 10.31
C TRP A 44 -6.24 -6.05 9.12
N PHE A 45 -6.38 -5.49 7.91
CA PHE A 45 -6.51 -6.30 6.70
C PHE A 45 -5.25 -7.11 6.37
N ALA A 46 -4.05 -6.54 6.61
CA ALA A 46 -2.80 -7.29 6.46
C ALA A 46 -2.71 -8.44 7.47
N LEU A 47 -3.06 -8.18 8.74
CA LEU A 47 -3.10 -9.19 9.79
C LEU A 47 -4.15 -10.26 9.52
N ALA A 48 -5.31 -9.87 9.00
CA ALA A 48 -6.39 -10.79 8.64
C ALA A 48 -6.01 -11.69 7.45
N SER A 49 -5.18 -11.21 6.51
CA SER A 49 -4.68 -12.01 5.38
C SER A 49 -3.68 -13.09 5.81
N LEU A 50 -2.87 -12.82 6.85
CA LEU A 50 -1.83 -13.73 7.34
C LEU A 50 -2.31 -15.18 7.63
N PRO A 51 -3.40 -15.42 8.41
CA PRO A 51 -3.86 -16.79 8.66
C PRO A 51 -4.24 -17.54 7.39
N PHE A 52 -4.79 -16.86 6.36
CA PHE A 52 -5.09 -17.50 5.08
C PHE A 52 -3.83 -17.91 4.33
N THR A 53 -2.82 -17.04 4.26
CA THR A 53 -1.52 -17.36 3.64
C THR A 53 -0.82 -18.53 4.35
N VAL A 54 -0.87 -18.55 5.68
CA VAL A 54 -0.33 -19.65 6.50
C VAL A 54 -1.12 -20.94 6.29
N ALA A 55 -2.45 -20.87 6.24
CA ALA A 55 -3.32 -22.03 6.01
C ALA A 55 -3.06 -22.68 4.65
N ILE A 56 -2.92 -21.88 3.58
CA ILE A 56 -2.58 -22.39 2.24
C ILE A 56 -1.23 -23.12 2.26
N SER A 57 -0.21 -22.47 2.83
CA SER A 57 1.15 -23.01 2.87
C SER A 57 1.26 -24.28 3.72
N SER A 58 0.60 -24.30 4.89
CA SER A 58 0.58 -25.46 5.79
C SER A 58 -0.22 -26.63 5.23
N SER A 59 -1.35 -26.36 4.55
CA SER A 59 -2.19 -27.40 3.95
C SER A 59 -1.46 -28.12 2.82
N PHE A 60 -0.72 -27.39 1.99
CA PHE A 60 0.12 -27.99 0.95
C PHE A 60 1.35 -28.71 1.50
N TYR A 61 1.99 -28.16 2.54
CA TYR A 61 3.04 -28.87 3.27
C TYR A 61 2.54 -30.21 3.81
N PHE A 62 1.35 -30.24 4.42
CA PHE A 62 0.74 -31.45 4.94
C PHE A 62 0.41 -32.46 3.83
N ALA A 63 -0.20 -31.99 2.73
CA ALA A 63 -0.58 -32.82 1.57
C ALA A 63 0.62 -33.57 0.97
N ILE A 64 1.76 -32.90 0.88
CA ILE A 64 2.97 -33.42 0.24
C ILE A 64 3.71 -34.38 1.17
N ASN A 65 3.90 -34.03 2.45
CA ASN A 65 4.66 -34.87 3.39
C ASN A 65 3.95 -36.19 3.73
N HIS A 66 2.62 -36.22 3.65
CA HIS A 66 1.85 -37.45 3.87
C HIS A 66 1.62 -38.25 2.58
N GLY A 67 2.21 -37.84 1.46
CA GLY A 67 2.11 -38.56 0.20
C GLY A 67 0.73 -38.47 -0.49
N TYR A 68 -0.17 -37.59 -0.04
CA TYR A 68 -1.49 -37.40 -0.68
C TYR A 68 -1.37 -36.84 -2.11
N ALA A 69 -0.26 -36.16 -2.43
CA ALA A 69 0.05 -35.66 -3.77
C ALA A 69 0.72 -36.70 -4.70
N THR A 70 0.76 -37.98 -4.32
CA THR A 70 1.37 -39.06 -5.11
C THR A 70 0.32 -39.90 -5.86
N PRO A 71 0.68 -40.60 -6.96
CA PRO A 71 -0.22 -41.51 -7.66
C PRO A 71 -0.80 -42.65 -6.79
N THR A 72 -0.11 -42.98 -5.69
CA THR A 72 -0.51 -43.99 -4.70
C THR A 72 -1.26 -43.40 -3.50
N GLY A 73 -1.35 -42.07 -3.41
CA GLY A 73 -2.02 -41.37 -2.31
C GLY A 73 -3.53 -41.31 -2.49
N ASP A 74 -4.24 -40.96 -1.41
CA ASP A 74 -5.68 -40.70 -1.46
C ASP A 74 -5.94 -39.43 -2.31
N THR A 75 -6.24 -39.68 -3.58
CA THR A 75 -6.48 -38.62 -4.57
C THR A 75 -7.73 -37.81 -4.21
N GLN A 76 -8.72 -38.42 -3.55
CA GLN A 76 -9.94 -37.73 -3.15
C GLN A 76 -9.65 -36.72 -2.04
N TYR A 77 -8.83 -37.10 -1.05
CA TYR A 77 -8.40 -36.19 0.00
C TYR A 77 -7.57 -35.01 -0.55
N TYR A 78 -6.68 -35.28 -1.51
CA TYR A 78 -5.90 -34.23 -2.16
C TYR A 78 -6.75 -33.19 -2.90
N TYR A 79 -7.78 -33.64 -3.64
CA TYR A 79 -8.71 -32.73 -4.31
C TYR A 79 -9.51 -31.86 -3.33
N ARG A 80 -9.85 -32.38 -2.14
CA ARG A 80 -10.48 -31.57 -1.07
C ARG A 80 -9.55 -30.47 -0.58
N ILE A 81 -8.26 -30.77 -0.41
CA ILE A 81 -7.25 -29.77 -0.01
C ILE A 81 -7.12 -28.68 -1.07
N ILE A 82 -7.04 -29.05 -2.36
CA ILE A 82 -6.97 -28.07 -3.45
C ILE A 82 -8.20 -27.16 -3.44
N TYR A 83 -9.40 -27.75 -3.33
CA TYR A 83 -10.66 -26.99 -3.28
C TYR A 83 -10.69 -25.97 -2.14
N VAL A 84 -10.31 -26.38 -0.93
CA VAL A 84 -10.27 -25.47 0.24
C VAL A 84 -9.21 -24.38 0.03
N ASN A 85 -8.02 -24.74 -0.46
CA ASN A 85 -6.93 -23.79 -0.72
C ASN A 85 -7.31 -22.75 -1.78
N GLU A 86 -8.13 -23.11 -2.76
CA GLU A 86 -8.64 -22.19 -3.77
C GLU A 86 -9.49 -21.07 -3.13
N LEU A 87 -10.42 -21.43 -2.24
CA LEU A 87 -11.25 -20.47 -1.50
C LEU A 87 -10.43 -19.57 -0.57
N LEU A 88 -9.44 -20.16 0.11
CA LEU A 88 -8.49 -19.41 0.95
C LEU A 88 -7.65 -18.44 0.10
N TRP A 89 -7.24 -18.85 -1.10
CA TRP A 89 -6.46 -18.03 -2.02
C TRP A 89 -7.22 -16.77 -2.43
N PHE A 90 -8.48 -16.89 -2.88
CA PHE A 90 -9.30 -15.72 -3.24
C PHE A 90 -9.44 -14.73 -2.07
N THR A 91 -9.68 -15.26 -0.88
CA THR A 91 -9.89 -14.45 0.33
C THR A 91 -8.60 -13.75 0.77
N SER A 92 -7.46 -14.45 0.73
CA SER A 92 -6.14 -13.86 0.98
C SER A 92 -5.84 -12.69 0.03
N PHE A 93 -6.13 -12.85 -1.26
CA PHE A 93 -5.93 -11.78 -2.25
C PHE A 93 -6.82 -10.56 -1.97
N LEU A 94 -8.10 -10.78 -1.66
CA LEU A 94 -9.02 -9.69 -1.33
C LEU A 94 -8.51 -8.87 -0.13
N LEU A 95 -8.18 -9.55 0.97
CA LEU A 95 -7.71 -8.89 2.20
C LEU A 95 -6.40 -8.15 1.98
N THR A 96 -5.48 -8.74 1.22
CA THR A 96 -4.20 -8.12 0.89
C THR A 96 -4.39 -6.87 0.03
N LYS A 97 -5.26 -6.92 -1.00
CA LYS A 97 -5.59 -5.75 -1.82
C LYS A 97 -6.23 -4.66 -0.98
N PHE A 98 -7.19 -5.00 -0.12
CA PHE A 98 -7.78 -4.01 0.79
C PHE A 98 -6.75 -3.36 1.71
N SER A 99 -5.79 -4.12 2.24
CA SER A 99 -4.69 -3.53 3.01
C SER A 99 -3.96 -2.42 2.22
N VAL A 100 -3.68 -2.64 0.93
CA VAL A 100 -3.05 -1.64 0.05
C VAL A 100 -3.98 -0.46 -0.25
N LEU A 101 -5.25 -0.72 -0.58
CA LEU A 101 -6.24 0.33 -0.87
C LEU A 101 -6.45 1.26 0.32
N PHE A 102 -6.64 0.70 1.53
CA PHE A 102 -6.81 1.49 2.75
C PHE A 102 -5.54 2.27 3.09
N PHE A 103 -4.36 1.70 2.82
CA PHE A 103 -3.10 2.43 2.95
C PHE A 103 -3.04 3.62 1.98
N TYR A 104 -3.41 3.45 0.71
CA TYR A 104 -3.48 4.56 -0.25
C TYR A 104 -4.53 5.61 0.11
N HIS A 105 -5.70 5.18 0.59
CA HIS A 105 -6.73 6.10 1.07
C HIS A 105 -6.20 6.93 2.25
N ARG A 106 -5.47 6.33 3.17
CA ARG A 106 -4.87 7.03 4.31
C ARG A 106 -3.78 8.02 3.91
N VAL A 107 -2.95 7.68 2.91
CA VAL A 107 -1.81 8.52 2.49
C VAL A 107 -2.23 9.63 1.54
N PHE A 108 -3.12 9.34 0.59
CA PHE A 108 -3.46 10.22 -0.52
C PHE A 108 -4.93 10.65 -0.55
N GLY A 109 -5.74 10.26 0.44
CA GLY A 109 -7.15 10.62 0.58
C GLY A 109 -7.41 12.10 0.87
N THR A 110 -6.54 13.01 0.47
CA THR A 110 -6.81 14.46 0.46
C THR A 110 -7.38 14.94 -0.87
N LYS A 111 -7.17 14.20 -1.97
CA LYS A 111 -7.69 14.54 -3.31
C LYS A 111 -8.97 13.75 -3.61
N ASP A 112 -10.08 14.43 -3.85
CA ASP A 112 -11.39 13.79 -4.03
C ASP A 112 -11.44 12.86 -5.24
N GLY A 113 -10.81 13.24 -6.36
CA GLY A 113 -10.73 12.36 -7.54
C GLY A 113 -10.03 11.03 -7.25
N LEU A 114 -9.00 11.02 -6.39
CA LEU A 114 -8.32 9.79 -6.02
C LEU A 114 -9.14 8.93 -5.07
N LYS A 115 -9.86 9.55 -4.13
CA LYS A 115 -10.77 8.81 -3.24
C LYS A 115 -11.77 8.02 -4.07
N ILE A 116 -12.40 8.66 -5.06
CA ILE A 116 -13.36 8.02 -5.96
C ILE A 116 -12.70 6.84 -6.68
N THR A 117 -11.52 7.02 -7.27
CA THR A 117 -10.79 5.92 -7.92
C THR A 117 -10.52 4.75 -6.97
N LEU A 118 -10.11 5.01 -5.73
CA LEU A 118 -9.86 3.98 -4.72
C LEU A 118 -11.14 3.22 -4.36
N TYR A 119 -12.27 3.92 -4.18
CA TYR A 119 -13.56 3.27 -3.91
C TYR A 119 -14.04 2.43 -5.10
N VAL A 120 -13.88 2.93 -6.33
CA VAL A 120 -14.24 2.19 -7.54
C VAL A 120 -13.40 0.91 -7.68
N ILE A 121 -12.08 0.99 -7.53
CA ILE A 121 -11.20 -0.19 -7.58
C ILE A 121 -11.53 -1.17 -6.45
N GLY A 122 -11.82 -0.66 -5.26
CA GLY A 122 -12.24 -1.48 -4.11
C GLY A 122 -13.54 -2.22 -4.36
N ALA A 123 -14.54 -1.54 -4.93
CA ALA A 123 -15.81 -2.14 -5.30
C ALA A 123 -15.63 -3.20 -6.39
N ILE A 124 -14.85 -2.92 -7.44
CA ILE A 124 -14.55 -3.89 -8.51
C ILE A 124 -13.88 -5.14 -7.93
N THR A 125 -12.90 -4.96 -7.04
CA THR A 125 -12.17 -6.06 -6.41
C THR A 125 -13.09 -6.91 -5.53
N LEU A 126 -14.00 -6.27 -4.78
CA LEU A 126 -14.97 -6.96 -3.93
C LEU A 126 -15.99 -7.74 -4.75
N VAL A 127 -16.53 -7.14 -5.81
CA VAL A 127 -17.48 -7.79 -6.72
C VAL A 127 -16.81 -8.98 -7.41
N TRP A 128 -15.59 -8.82 -7.90
CA TRP A 128 -14.83 -9.92 -8.49
C TRP A 128 -14.64 -11.07 -7.49
N TRP A 129 -14.19 -10.78 -6.27
CA TRP A 129 -14.05 -11.79 -5.22
C TRP A 129 -15.37 -12.50 -4.93
N PHE A 130 -16.46 -11.74 -4.78
CA PHE A 130 -17.78 -12.30 -4.51
C PHE A 130 -18.19 -13.28 -5.62
N VAL A 131 -18.12 -12.85 -6.88
CA VAL A 131 -18.49 -13.71 -8.03
C VAL A 131 -17.62 -14.95 -8.09
N ILE A 132 -16.28 -14.81 -8.05
CA ILE A 132 -15.40 -15.97 -8.22
C ILE A 132 -15.47 -16.92 -7.04
N PHE A 133 -15.65 -16.42 -5.82
CA PHE A 133 -15.79 -17.23 -4.62
C PHE A 133 -17.03 -18.12 -4.71
N PHE A 134 -18.19 -17.57 -5.07
CA PHE A 134 -19.40 -18.37 -5.20
C PHE A 134 -19.35 -19.32 -6.40
N VAL A 135 -18.74 -18.92 -7.52
CA VAL A 135 -18.50 -19.84 -8.65
C VAL A 135 -17.59 -21.00 -8.23
N ALA A 136 -16.54 -20.73 -7.45
CA ALA A 136 -15.63 -21.76 -6.93
C ALA A 136 -16.33 -22.68 -5.92
N VAL A 137 -17.22 -22.14 -5.07
CA VAL A 137 -18.02 -22.94 -4.14
C VAL A 137 -18.96 -23.89 -4.90
N PHE A 138 -19.64 -23.38 -5.93
CA PHE A 138 -20.61 -24.13 -6.75
C PHE A 138 -20.02 -24.72 -8.03
N GLN A 139 -18.69 -24.92 -8.08
CA GLN A 139 -18.00 -25.33 -9.31
C GLN A 139 -18.37 -26.74 -9.81
N CYS A 140 -18.96 -27.57 -8.93
CA CYS A 140 -19.42 -28.92 -9.25
C CYS A 140 -20.81 -29.17 -8.64
N HIS A 141 -21.65 -29.91 -9.37
CA HIS A 141 -22.92 -30.44 -8.87
C HIS A 141 -22.90 -31.98 -8.83
N PRO A 142 -23.21 -32.61 -7.68
CA PRO A 142 -23.40 -32.01 -6.35
C PRO A 142 -22.10 -31.45 -5.75
N VAL A 143 -22.22 -30.50 -4.81
CA VAL A 143 -21.09 -29.90 -4.06
C VAL A 143 -20.57 -30.87 -2.99
N THR A 144 -20.43 -32.15 -3.33
CA THR A 144 -19.69 -33.11 -2.52
C THR A 144 -18.26 -33.03 -3.01
N GLY A 145 -17.34 -32.54 -2.18
CA GLY A 145 -15.92 -32.26 -2.50
C GLY A 145 -15.13 -33.46 -3.04
N SER A 146 -15.52 -33.96 -4.19
CA SER A 146 -14.93 -35.06 -4.93
C SER A 146 -15.30 -34.87 -6.39
N ILE A 147 -14.29 -34.54 -7.18
CA ILE A 147 -14.28 -34.60 -8.66
C ILE A 147 -14.48 -36.06 -9.16
N ALA A 148 -14.85 -36.99 -8.27
CA ALA A 148 -14.84 -38.43 -8.46
C ALA A 148 -16.22 -39.10 -8.25
N ALA A 149 -17.30 -38.35 -8.01
CA ALA A 149 -18.64 -38.95 -7.97
C ALA A 149 -19.13 -39.20 -9.41
N PRO A 150 -19.50 -40.45 -9.79
CA PRO A 150 -20.04 -40.72 -11.11
C PRO A 150 -21.26 -39.84 -11.39
N GLY A 151 -21.23 -39.06 -12.47
CA GLY A 151 -22.31 -38.15 -12.86
C GLY A 151 -22.16 -36.69 -12.39
N SER A 152 -21.07 -36.32 -11.71
CA SER A 152 -20.84 -34.92 -11.33
C SER A 152 -20.59 -34.03 -12.55
N LYS A 153 -21.35 -32.93 -12.68
CA LYS A 153 -21.11 -31.91 -13.71
C LYS A 153 -20.29 -30.78 -13.09
N CYS A 154 -19.05 -30.62 -13.55
CA CYS A 154 -18.12 -29.59 -13.08
C CYS A 154 -17.80 -28.57 -14.19
N ILE A 155 -17.45 -27.35 -13.78
CA ILE A 155 -16.95 -26.31 -14.68
C ILE A 155 -15.60 -26.75 -15.27
N LYS A 156 -15.35 -26.39 -16.53
CA LYS A 156 -14.07 -26.67 -17.19
C LYS A 156 -12.93 -25.88 -16.50
N PRO A 157 -11.82 -26.53 -16.09
CA PRO A 157 -10.74 -25.87 -15.35
C PRO A 157 -10.11 -24.68 -16.09
N LEU A 158 -9.91 -24.78 -17.40
CA LEU A 158 -9.20 -23.76 -18.18
C LEU A 158 -9.99 -22.43 -18.30
N PRO A 159 -11.27 -22.42 -18.73
CA PRO A 159 -12.10 -21.21 -18.71
C PRO A 159 -12.21 -20.58 -17.30
N PHE A 160 -12.37 -21.43 -16.27
CA PHE A 160 -12.43 -20.96 -14.89
C PHE A 160 -11.12 -20.27 -14.48
N PHE A 161 -9.98 -20.86 -14.83
CA PHE A 161 -8.66 -20.29 -14.56
C PHE A 161 -8.46 -18.92 -15.22
N TYR A 162 -8.93 -18.74 -16.47
CA TYR A 162 -8.91 -17.43 -17.14
C TYR A 162 -9.80 -16.41 -16.43
N ALA A 163 -11.01 -16.81 -16.05
CA ALA A 163 -11.98 -15.95 -15.38
C ALA A 163 -11.49 -15.43 -14.02
N GLN A 164 -10.71 -16.23 -13.27
CA GLN A 164 -10.09 -15.76 -12.03
C GLN A 164 -8.83 -14.92 -12.28
N THR A 165 -7.94 -15.34 -13.17
CA THR A 165 -6.57 -14.81 -13.21
C THR A 165 -6.49 -13.47 -13.93
N ILE A 166 -7.25 -13.29 -15.02
CA ILE A 166 -7.20 -12.06 -15.82
C ILE A 166 -7.69 -10.85 -15.00
N PRO A 167 -8.87 -10.87 -14.35
CA PRO A 167 -9.32 -9.74 -13.55
C PRO A 167 -8.43 -9.50 -12.32
N ASN A 168 -7.85 -10.54 -11.74
CA ASN A 168 -6.90 -10.40 -10.64
C ASN A 168 -5.68 -9.57 -11.05
N ILE A 169 -5.09 -9.87 -12.22
CA ILE A 169 -3.96 -9.12 -12.77
C ILE A 169 -4.35 -7.68 -13.11
N ILE A 170 -5.52 -7.48 -13.74
CA ILE A 170 -6.01 -6.14 -14.10
C ILE A 170 -6.19 -5.28 -12.85
N THR A 171 -6.79 -5.83 -11.80
CA THR A 171 -6.99 -5.10 -10.53
C THR A 171 -5.65 -4.80 -9.83
N ASP A 172 -4.65 -5.70 -9.91
CA ASP A 172 -3.31 -5.42 -9.39
C ASP A 172 -2.64 -4.24 -10.10
N PHE A 173 -2.68 -4.21 -11.44
CA PHE A 173 -2.16 -3.06 -12.19
C PHE A 173 -2.92 -1.77 -11.88
N ALA A 174 -4.25 -1.82 -11.78
CA ALA A 174 -5.06 -0.64 -11.44
C ALA A 174 -4.64 -0.05 -10.08
N ILE A 175 -4.44 -0.91 -9.07
CA ILE A 175 -3.95 -0.50 -7.74
C ILE A 175 -2.56 0.12 -7.87
N LEU A 176 -1.63 -0.53 -8.58
CA LEU A 176 -0.25 -0.05 -8.73
C LEU A 176 -0.15 1.29 -9.47
N PHE A 177 -0.98 1.51 -10.49
CA PHE A 177 -0.97 2.75 -11.26
C PHE A 177 -1.64 3.92 -10.51
N THR A 178 -2.50 3.65 -9.54
CA THR A 178 -3.27 4.67 -8.81
C THR A 178 -2.39 5.83 -8.26
N PRO A 179 -1.27 5.58 -7.56
CA PRO A 179 -0.42 6.67 -7.05
C PRO A 179 0.53 7.27 -8.08
N MET A 180 0.82 6.62 -9.21
CA MET A 180 1.84 7.06 -10.18
C MET A 180 1.64 8.50 -10.70
N PRO A 181 0.43 8.93 -11.13
CA PRO A 181 0.19 10.29 -11.61
C PRO A 181 0.46 11.35 -10.54
N ILE A 182 0.10 11.07 -9.29
CA ILE A 182 0.29 11.99 -8.17
C ILE A 182 1.77 12.17 -7.88
N LEU A 183 2.53 11.08 -7.96
CA LEU A 183 3.96 11.09 -7.71
C LEU A 183 4.75 11.78 -8.82
N ALA A 184 4.25 11.73 -10.06
CA ALA A 184 4.80 12.50 -11.17
C ALA A 184 4.62 14.02 -10.97
N GLN A 185 3.50 14.45 -10.38
CA GLN A 185 3.20 15.86 -10.10
C GLN A 185 3.94 16.42 -8.88
N LEU A 186 4.39 15.55 -7.96
CA LEU A 186 5.01 15.99 -6.72
C LEU A 186 6.50 16.33 -6.93
N LYS A 187 6.86 17.60 -6.73
CA LYS A 187 8.24 18.11 -6.80
C LYS A 187 9.09 17.62 -5.62
N LEU A 188 9.44 16.32 -5.61
CA LEU A 188 10.30 15.72 -4.60
C LEU A 188 11.78 15.77 -5.00
N LYS A 189 12.68 15.91 -4.01
CA LYS A 189 14.13 15.71 -4.19
C LYS A 189 14.40 14.30 -4.76
N PHE A 190 15.39 14.19 -5.65
CA PHE A 190 15.70 12.95 -6.39
C PHE A 190 15.84 11.71 -5.48
N THR A 191 16.48 11.86 -4.31
CA THR A 191 16.63 10.78 -3.32
C THR A 191 15.29 10.24 -2.78
N LYS A 192 14.31 11.12 -2.56
CA LYS A 192 12.98 10.72 -2.09
C LYS A 192 12.17 10.07 -3.20
N LYS A 193 12.30 10.58 -4.43
CA LYS A 193 11.69 10.05 -5.65
C LYS A 193 12.21 8.65 -5.98
N LEU A 194 13.53 8.43 -5.86
CA LEU A 194 14.16 7.14 -6.16
C LEU A 194 13.65 6.02 -5.24
N GLY A 195 13.68 6.22 -3.91
CA GLY A 195 13.20 5.14 -3.03
C GLY A 195 11.68 4.95 -3.06
N LEU A 196 10.92 5.92 -3.60
CA LEU A 196 9.51 5.70 -3.89
C LEU A 196 9.34 4.83 -5.15
N CYS A 197 10.14 5.07 -6.19
CA CYS A 197 10.23 4.23 -7.38
C CYS A 197 10.60 2.78 -7.03
N LEU A 198 11.55 2.57 -6.10
CA LEU A 198 11.92 1.23 -5.63
C LEU A 198 10.75 0.49 -4.95
N ILE A 199 9.92 1.19 -4.16
CA ILE A 199 8.72 0.58 -3.56
C ILE A 199 7.74 0.13 -4.64
N PHE A 200 7.52 0.98 -5.66
CA PHE A 200 6.68 0.61 -6.80
C PHE A 200 7.26 -0.58 -7.56
N ALA A 201 8.57 -0.61 -7.80
CA ALA A 201 9.22 -1.71 -8.50
C ALA A 201 8.99 -3.06 -7.80
N VAL A 202 9.02 -3.11 -6.46
CA VAL A 202 8.68 -4.35 -5.74
C VAL A 202 7.18 -4.67 -5.84
N GLY A 203 6.31 -3.66 -5.81
CA GLY A 203 4.89 -3.84 -6.08
C GLY A 203 4.58 -4.43 -7.46
N TYR A 204 5.36 -4.07 -8.49
CA TYR A 204 5.25 -4.63 -9.85
C TYR A 204 5.60 -6.12 -9.92
N PHE A 205 6.39 -6.63 -8.97
CA PHE A 205 6.82 -8.03 -8.99
C PHE A 205 5.63 -9.00 -8.83
N VAL A 206 4.61 -8.61 -8.07
CA VAL A 206 3.43 -9.45 -7.77
C VAL A 206 2.57 -9.76 -9.01
N PRO A 207 2.15 -8.80 -9.85
CA PRO A 207 1.43 -9.13 -11.07
C PRO A 207 2.31 -9.81 -12.13
N ILE A 208 3.62 -9.57 -12.16
CA ILE A 208 4.54 -10.33 -13.03
C ILE A 208 4.51 -11.81 -12.65
N ILE A 209 4.52 -12.09 -11.35
CA ILE A 209 4.35 -13.41 -10.78
C ILE A 209 3.04 -14.04 -11.31
N SER A 210 1.90 -13.35 -11.20
CA SER A 210 0.61 -13.86 -11.71
C SER A 210 0.61 -14.12 -13.23
N ILE A 211 1.32 -13.31 -14.02
CA ILE A 211 1.48 -13.51 -15.47
C ILE A 211 2.27 -14.79 -15.76
N VAL A 212 3.35 -15.04 -15.02
CA VAL A 212 4.15 -16.24 -15.22
C VAL A 212 3.31 -17.50 -14.91
N ARG A 213 2.49 -17.46 -13.84
CA ARG A 213 1.57 -18.54 -13.48
C ARG A 213 0.59 -18.87 -14.62
N ILE A 214 -0.05 -17.87 -15.24
CA ILE A 214 -0.99 -18.14 -16.34
C ILE A 214 -0.29 -18.73 -17.57
N VAL A 215 0.93 -18.28 -17.89
CA VAL A 215 1.71 -18.85 -19.00
C VAL A 215 2.04 -20.32 -18.73
N TYR A 216 2.45 -20.66 -17.51
CA TYR A 216 2.69 -22.05 -17.13
C TYR A 216 1.41 -22.88 -17.20
N PHE A 217 0.31 -22.40 -16.63
CA PHE A 217 -0.95 -23.13 -16.62
C PHE A 217 -1.49 -23.39 -18.04
N VAL A 218 -1.37 -22.41 -18.95
CA VAL A 218 -1.78 -22.57 -20.35
C VAL A 218 -0.90 -23.58 -21.08
N LYS A 219 0.41 -23.57 -20.83
CA LYS A 219 1.32 -24.59 -21.38
C LYS A 219 0.94 -25.98 -20.90
N LEU A 220 0.62 -26.14 -19.62
CA LEU A 220 0.17 -27.41 -19.04
C LEU A 220 -1.16 -27.88 -19.63
N ALA A 221 -2.11 -26.98 -19.82
CA ALA A 221 -3.42 -27.30 -20.39
C ALA A 221 -3.36 -27.77 -21.86
N HIS A 222 -2.33 -27.37 -22.62
CA HIS A 222 -2.14 -27.79 -24.01
C HIS A 222 -1.36 -29.10 -24.16
N ILE A 223 -0.68 -29.58 -23.11
CA ILE A 223 -0.03 -30.90 -23.13
C ILE A 223 -1.13 -31.96 -22.98
N LYS A 224 -1.46 -32.63 -24.08
CA LYS A 224 -2.39 -33.78 -24.08
C LYS A 224 -1.75 -34.97 -23.34
N GLY A 225 -1.96 -35.04 -22.02
CA GLY A 225 -1.52 -36.14 -21.17
C GLY A 225 -2.15 -36.05 -19.78
N LYS A 226 -2.21 -37.18 -19.04
CA LYS A 226 -2.52 -37.17 -17.61
C LYS A 226 -1.62 -36.12 -16.95
N HIS A 227 -2.22 -35.14 -16.28
CA HIS A 227 -1.46 -34.13 -15.53
C HIS A 227 -0.52 -34.89 -14.59
N SER A 228 0.78 -34.69 -14.76
CA SER A 228 1.76 -35.35 -13.91
C SER A 228 1.64 -34.77 -12.50
N ALA A 229 1.89 -35.57 -11.47
CA ALA A 229 1.95 -35.06 -10.09
C ALA A 229 2.94 -33.89 -9.97
N TYR A 230 3.97 -33.88 -10.83
CA TYR A 230 4.92 -32.79 -11.02
C TYR A 230 4.26 -31.44 -11.36
N ASP A 231 3.30 -31.42 -12.30
CA ASP A 231 2.67 -30.19 -12.78
C ASP A 231 1.78 -29.56 -11.70
N THR A 232 1.13 -30.42 -10.91
CA THR A 232 0.24 -29.98 -9.82
C THR A 232 1.05 -29.44 -8.64
N ALA A 233 2.18 -30.06 -8.32
CA ALA A 233 3.10 -29.57 -7.29
C ALA A 233 3.77 -28.24 -7.70
N LEU A 234 4.13 -28.06 -8.96
CA LEU A 234 4.67 -26.78 -9.45
C LEU A 234 3.63 -25.64 -9.37
N SER A 235 2.38 -25.92 -9.75
CA SER A 235 1.26 -24.97 -9.61
C SER A 235 1.00 -24.57 -8.15
N THR A 236 1.18 -25.53 -7.24
CA THR A 236 1.08 -25.33 -5.79
C THR A 236 2.14 -24.36 -5.28
N ILE A 237 3.41 -24.59 -5.62
CA ILE A 237 4.53 -23.69 -5.25
C ILE A 237 4.23 -22.26 -5.73
N TRP A 238 3.76 -22.13 -6.97
CA TRP A 238 3.40 -20.83 -7.55
C TRP A 238 2.34 -20.10 -6.72
N SER A 239 1.31 -20.81 -6.26
CA SER A 239 0.22 -20.24 -5.45
C SER A 239 0.70 -19.77 -4.07
N ILE A 240 1.65 -20.50 -3.45
CA ILE A 240 2.27 -20.14 -2.18
C ILE A 240 3.12 -18.88 -2.33
N LEU A 241 3.95 -18.82 -3.39
CA LEU A 241 4.76 -17.63 -3.68
C LEU A 241 3.87 -16.41 -3.92
N GLU A 242 2.80 -16.57 -4.70
CA GLU A 242 1.87 -15.48 -5.02
C GLU A 242 1.30 -14.80 -3.78
N THR A 243 0.71 -15.58 -2.88
CA THR A 243 0.05 -15.07 -1.67
C THR A 243 1.04 -14.46 -0.70
N ALA A 244 2.23 -15.07 -0.55
CA ALA A 244 3.30 -14.53 0.29
C ALA A 244 3.86 -13.22 -0.27
N PHE A 245 4.20 -13.16 -1.55
CA PHE A 245 4.71 -11.93 -2.17
C PHE A 245 3.68 -10.82 -2.20
N ALA A 246 2.39 -11.12 -2.42
CA ALA A 246 1.33 -10.14 -2.31
C ALA A 246 1.27 -9.52 -0.90
N LEU A 247 1.29 -10.36 0.15
CA LEU A 247 1.22 -9.89 1.54
C LEU A 247 2.48 -9.09 1.95
N VAL A 248 3.66 -9.58 1.58
CA VAL A 248 4.93 -8.87 1.80
C VAL A 248 4.91 -7.54 1.06
N GLY A 249 4.51 -7.54 -0.22
CA GLY A 249 4.37 -6.35 -1.06
C GLY A 249 3.44 -5.32 -0.43
N ALA A 250 2.33 -5.74 0.18
CA ALA A 250 1.42 -4.85 0.89
C ALA A 250 2.06 -4.18 2.12
N CYS A 251 3.07 -4.82 2.74
CA CYS A 251 3.77 -4.30 3.92
C CYS A 251 4.90 -3.31 3.59
N ILE A 252 5.53 -3.41 2.41
CA ILE A 252 6.69 -2.60 2.02
C ILE A 252 6.44 -1.07 2.04
N PRO A 253 5.32 -0.54 1.49
CA PRO A 253 5.06 0.89 1.51
C PRO A 253 5.02 1.45 2.93
N THR A 254 4.37 0.73 3.85
CA THR A 254 4.26 1.10 5.27
C THR A 254 5.61 1.12 5.94
N LEU A 255 6.41 0.06 5.77
CA LEU A 255 7.76 -0.02 6.32
C LEU A 255 8.63 1.14 5.86
N THR A 256 8.59 1.47 4.57
CA THR A 256 9.48 2.49 3.99
C THR A 256 9.11 3.90 4.45
N ILE A 257 7.82 4.26 4.48
CA ILE A 257 7.38 5.59 4.94
C ILE A 257 7.78 5.79 6.41
N ILE A 258 7.62 4.75 7.21
CA ILE A 258 7.90 4.80 8.64
C ILE A 258 9.40 4.88 8.93
N VAL A 259 10.21 4.05 8.28
CA VAL A 259 11.67 4.08 8.43
C VAL A 259 12.19 5.47 8.08
N ARG A 260 11.73 6.05 6.96
CA ARG A 260 12.10 7.44 6.58
C ARG A 260 11.71 8.47 7.65
N ARG A 261 10.48 8.39 8.18
CA ARG A 261 10.03 9.30 9.24
C ARG A 261 10.87 9.17 10.51
N SER A 262 11.27 7.96 10.86
CA SER A 262 12.08 7.67 12.04
C SER A 262 13.51 8.23 11.90
N PHE A 263 14.14 8.02 10.74
CA PHE A 263 15.45 8.61 10.42
C PHE A 263 15.44 10.14 10.40
N ASP A 264 14.40 10.75 9.80
CA ASP A 264 14.25 12.20 9.78
C ASP A 264 14.11 12.79 11.20
N LEU A 265 13.41 12.10 12.11
CA LEU A 265 13.26 12.52 13.51
C LEU A 265 14.56 12.37 14.32
N VAL A 266 15.29 11.27 14.14
CA VAL A 266 16.59 11.05 14.79
C VAL A 266 17.62 12.08 14.32
N SER A 267 17.68 12.34 13.00
CA SER A 267 18.59 13.33 12.41
C SER A 267 18.34 14.75 12.95
N ARG A 268 17.06 15.16 13.05
CA ARG A 268 16.69 16.46 13.65
C ARG A 268 17.06 16.55 15.12
N THR A 269 16.87 15.47 15.88
CA THR A 269 17.24 15.43 17.30
C THR A 269 18.76 15.54 17.48
N TYR A 270 19.53 14.84 16.64
CA TYR A 270 20.99 14.89 16.66
C TYR A 270 21.54 16.28 16.27
N SER A 271 20.93 16.96 15.28
CA SER A 271 21.33 18.33 14.92
C SER A 271 20.98 19.34 16.02
N SER A 272 19.86 19.18 16.72
CA SER A 272 19.48 20.02 17.87
C SER A 272 20.40 19.81 19.08
N VAL A 273 20.80 18.57 19.38
CA VAL A 273 21.78 18.29 20.45
C VAL A 273 23.15 18.87 20.11
N ARG A 274 23.57 18.79 18.84
CA ARG A 274 24.84 19.39 18.39
C ARG A 274 24.84 20.92 18.41
N SER A 275 23.70 21.58 18.17
CA SER A 275 23.61 23.05 18.30
C SER A 275 23.65 23.50 19.76
N ILE A 276 23.05 22.73 20.68
CA ILE A 276 23.12 23.00 22.13
C ILE A 276 24.55 22.81 22.65
N SER A 277 25.25 21.76 22.19
CA SER A 277 26.65 21.52 22.56
C SER A 277 27.64 22.48 21.90
N GLY A 278 27.25 23.23 20.86
CA GLY A 278 28.06 24.23 20.18
C GLY A 278 27.94 25.66 20.74
N SER A 279 26.94 25.93 21.60
CA SER A 279 26.74 27.25 22.20
C SER A 279 27.45 27.47 23.53
N SER A 280 28.22 26.49 24.03
CA SER A 280 28.93 26.59 25.32
C SER A 280 30.43 26.94 25.21
N ALA A 281 30.88 27.46 24.06
CA ALA A 281 32.25 27.92 23.84
C ALA A 281 32.32 29.38 23.35
N LYS A 282 31.68 30.31 24.09
CA LYS A 282 32.00 31.75 23.99
C LYS A 282 31.58 32.51 25.25
N LYS A 283 32.30 32.30 26.36
CA LYS A 283 32.27 33.20 27.51
C LYS A 283 33.51 33.02 28.39
N SER A 284 34.59 33.73 28.07
CA SER A 284 35.68 34.19 28.95
C SER A 284 36.68 34.94 28.06
N GLY A 285 37.10 36.19 28.28
CA GLY A 285 36.88 37.12 29.38
C GLY A 285 37.07 38.56 28.87
N GLY A 286 36.59 39.52 29.66
CA GLY A 286 36.80 40.95 29.40
C GLY A 286 38.13 41.43 29.98
N PHE A 287 38.73 42.40 29.29
CA PHE A 287 39.65 43.37 29.87
C PHE A 287 39.38 44.72 29.19
N GLN A 288 39.07 45.73 29.98
CA GLN A 288 38.91 47.12 29.57
C GLN A 288 40.26 47.67 29.13
N ASP A 289 40.28 48.41 28.02
CA ASP A 289 41.23 49.50 27.90
C ASP A 289 40.57 50.70 27.22
N ILE A 290 40.78 51.86 27.84
CA ILE A 290 40.36 53.19 27.41
C ILE A 290 41.59 53.80 26.76
N SER A 291 41.58 54.06 25.46
CA SER A 291 42.31 55.20 24.90
C SER A 291 41.89 55.51 23.47
N ASP A 292 41.87 56.81 23.19
CA ASP A 292 41.49 57.52 21.98
C ASP A 292 41.93 56.90 20.65
N LYS A 293 41.04 57.01 19.65
CA LYS A 293 41.31 57.85 18.48
C LYS A 293 40.06 58.10 17.65
N ASP A 294 39.92 59.38 17.34
CA ASP A 294 38.96 60.02 16.45
C ASP A 294 38.80 59.35 15.07
N GLU A 295 37.72 59.80 14.40
CA GLU A 295 37.58 59.90 12.94
C GLU A 295 36.76 58.78 12.26
N HIS A 296 35.42 58.89 12.31
CA HIS A 296 34.64 59.19 11.09
C HIS A 296 33.18 59.53 11.41
N LYS A 297 32.85 60.82 11.25
CA LYS A 297 31.49 61.35 11.07
C LYS A 297 30.87 60.82 9.77
N HIS A 298 29.55 60.95 9.66
CA HIS A 298 28.67 60.72 8.50
C HIS A 298 28.07 59.31 8.35
N ASN A 299 26.91 59.08 8.99
CA ASN A 299 25.67 58.91 8.22
C ASN A 299 24.37 59.00 9.04
N ILE A 300 24.33 59.86 10.07
CA ILE A 300 23.09 60.22 10.76
C ILE A 300 22.59 61.53 10.12
N SER A 301 22.03 61.42 8.92
CA SER A 301 21.36 62.54 8.23
C SER A 301 20.18 62.09 7.35
N GLY A 302 20.00 60.79 7.11
CA GLY A 302 18.90 60.29 6.27
C GLY A 302 17.56 60.12 7.00
N GLN A 303 17.59 59.84 8.30
CA GLN A 303 16.39 59.32 9.00
C GLN A 303 15.42 60.43 9.48
N SER A 304 15.90 61.67 9.64
CA SER A 304 15.06 62.79 10.07
C SER A 304 14.30 63.47 8.92
N VAL A 305 14.75 63.29 7.67
CA VAL A 305 14.13 63.91 6.48
C VAL A 305 12.90 63.12 6.00
N GLU A 306 12.86 61.82 6.24
CA GLU A 306 11.74 60.96 5.83
C GLU A 306 10.51 61.12 6.74
N LEU A 307 10.71 61.39 8.03
CA LEU A 307 9.61 61.64 8.97
C LEU A 307 8.91 62.98 8.70
N LEU A 308 9.66 64.01 8.29
CA LEU A 308 9.11 65.32 7.95
C LEU A 308 8.30 65.33 6.64
N ASN A 309 8.60 64.45 5.69
CA ASN A 309 7.84 64.34 4.43
C ASN A 309 6.53 63.55 4.57
N ARG A 310 6.42 62.67 5.58
CA ARG A 310 5.20 61.89 5.83
C ARG A 310 4.12 62.69 6.56
N GLU A 311 4.49 63.66 7.38
CA GLU A 311 3.52 64.55 8.05
C GLU A 311 2.92 65.58 7.08
N ARG A 312 3.71 66.06 6.10
CA ARG A 312 3.26 67.04 5.10
C ARG A 312 2.24 66.49 4.10
N SER A 313 2.19 65.16 3.90
CA SER A 313 1.21 64.51 3.03
C SER A 313 -0.15 64.27 3.69
N LEU A 314 -0.25 64.40 5.03
CA LEU A 314 -1.50 64.26 5.78
C LEU A 314 -2.26 65.60 5.94
N THR A 315 -1.61 66.74 5.69
CA THR A 315 -2.17 68.08 5.91
C THR A 315 -2.83 68.72 4.68
N SER A 316 -2.77 68.09 3.51
CA SER A 316 -3.23 68.69 2.23
C SER A 316 -4.62 68.25 1.74
N SER A 317 -5.41 67.54 2.55
CA SER A 317 -6.71 67.01 2.05
C SER A 317 -7.89 67.14 3.02
N GLN A 318 -7.80 68.02 4.03
CA GLN A 318 -8.99 68.46 4.77
C GLN A 318 -9.42 69.86 4.34
N GLU A 319 -10.43 69.94 3.47
CA GLU A 319 -11.45 70.98 3.57
C GLU A 319 -12.85 70.33 3.51
N MET A 320 -13.58 70.55 4.61
CA MET A 320 -14.99 70.26 4.91
C MET A 320 -15.87 71.44 4.41
N PRO A 321 -17.19 71.54 4.69
CA PRO A 321 -18.29 70.56 4.77
C PRO A 321 -19.58 71.09 4.07
N GLN A 322 -20.64 70.28 3.96
CA GLN A 322 -22.00 70.64 4.46
C GLN A 322 -23.04 69.52 4.24
N LYS A 323 -23.68 69.14 5.36
CA LYS A 323 -24.98 68.43 5.53
C LYS A 323 -26.15 69.38 5.09
N PRO A 324 -27.46 69.00 5.00
CA PRO A 324 -28.11 67.86 5.66
C PRO A 324 -29.27 67.13 4.93
N GLU A 325 -29.67 66.03 5.58
CA GLU A 325 -31.05 65.57 5.88
C GLU A 325 -31.88 64.68 4.94
N SER A 326 -32.70 63.87 5.63
CA SER A 326 -33.90 63.15 5.20
C SER A 326 -33.68 61.81 4.43
N THR A 327 -34.39 60.70 4.66
CA THR A 327 -35.49 60.31 5.56
C THR A 327 -35.61 58.77 5.55
N TYR A 328 -35.95 58.24 6.73
CA TYR A 328 -36.69 57.02 7.07
C TYR A 328 -37.57 56.32 5.99
N ASN A 329 -37.50 54.98 5.89
CA ASN A 329 -38.58 53.99 6.20
C ASN A 329 -38.42 52.66 5.39
N PRO A 330 -38.71 51.46 5.94
CA PRO A 330 -38.52 50.16 5.31
C PRO A 330 -39.82 49.49 4.84
N GLY A 331 -39.68 48.45 4.02
CA GLY A 331 -40.71 47.46 3.69
C GLY A 331 -40.57 46.95 2.26
N VAL A 332 -41.10 45.81 1.82
CA VAL A 332 -41.83 44.69 2.40
C VAL A 332 -41.90 43.64 1.26
N GLN A 333 -41.81 42.35 1.61
CA GLN A 333 -42.35 41.13 0.97
C GLN A 333 -42.47 41.00 -0.58
N SER A 334 -42.09 39.82 -1.10
CA SER A 334 -43.03 38.75 -1.54
C SER A 334 -42.73 38.06 -2.88
N PHE A 335 -42.96 36.72 -2.89
CA PHE A 335 -43.41 35.84 -4.00
C PHE A 335 -42.49 35.65 -5.24
N HIS A 336 -42.46 34.54 -5.99
CA HIS A 336 -43.10 33.22 -6.05
C HIS A 336 -42.30 32.37 -7.09
N ASN A 337 -42.38 31.03 -7.01
CA ASN A 337 -42.36 30.02 -8.11
C ASN A 337 -41.22 30.08 -9.16
N VAL A 338 -40.54 28.99 -9.50
CA VAL A 338 -41.01 27.71 -10.09
C VAL A 338 -40.00 26.60 -9.77
#